data_AF-A0AA87FFW2-F1
#
_entry.id   AF-A0AA87FFW2-F1
#
_cell.length_a   1.000
_cell.length_b   1.000
_cell.length_c   1.000
_cell.angle_alpha   90.00
_cell.angle_beta   90.00
_cell.angle_gamma   90.00
#
_symmetry.space_group_name_H-M   'P 1'
#
loop_
_entity.id
_entity.type
_entity.pdbx_description
1 polymer ?
#
loop_
_entity_poly.entity_id
_entity_poly.type
_entity_poly.pdbx_seq_one_letter_code
_entity_poly.pdbx_strand_id
1 'polypeptide(L)'
;MSNIVIKVSQKTIAEMMNFYQQALLNKKVPYTVFVAKKEQTTITAYTSGKVMFQGSGAEAEAARWSNSADLSKTANANNKAPSSSLPADFSQWSVVGSDEVGNGSYFGPLVVCAVYASKDQLPALKALGVKDSKMLTDPQIRAMAPKIKKLVPYQLLTVEPTKYNEIQPKYNTVRMKVALHNQAIRLLLQKIAPKTPDAILIDQFTSEKNYRTYLKSEKNQITEKLFFATKGEQYHLAVAAASILCRTVFLEELEKASQEVGLQLPSGAGSKSDQVAAQLLQKGGMPLLAKYTKLHFANTEKAQKIAGYYQ
;
A
#
# COMPACT_ATOMS: atom_id res chain seq x y z
N MET A 1 2.74 13.35 -21.19
CA MET A 1 3.93 13.99 -20.59
C MET A 1 4.81 12.89 -20.03
N SER A 2 6.00 12.72 -20.56
CA SER A 2 6.96 11.72 -20.08
C SER A 2 7.65 12.20 -18.81
N ASN A 3 7.98 11.25 -17.94
CA ASN A 3 8.77 11.45 -16.73
C ASN A 3 9.91 10.43 -16.75
N ILE A 4 11.15 10.90 -16.75
CA ILE A 4 12.35 10.06 -16.68
C ILE A 4 13.10 10.37 -15.39
N VAL A 5 13.58 9.33 -14.70
CA VAL A 5 14.38 9.48 -13.48
C VAL A 5 15.69 8.75 -13.67
N ILE A 6 16.79 9.45 -13.45
CA ILE A 6 18.14 8.87 -13.38
C ILE A 6 18.69 9.01 -11.97
N LYS A 7 19.74 8.26 -11.67
CA LYS A 7 20.52 8.41 -10.45
C LYS A 7 21.96 8.69 -10.84
N VAL A 8 22.54 9.76 -10.29
CA VAL A 8 23.90 10.21 -10.59
C VAL A 8 24.64 10.54 -9.29
N SER A 9 25.97 10.68 -9.38
CA SER A 9 26.79 11.06 -8.22
C SER A 9 26.54 12.53 -7.84
N GLN A 10 26.87 12.92 -6.60
CA GLN A 10 26.75 14.33 -6.18
C GLN A 10 27.65 15.25 -7.02
N LYS A 11 28.78 14.73 -7.51
CA LYS A 11 29.66 15.44 -8.44
C LYS A 11 28.93 15.76 -9.74
N THR A 12 28.28 14.76 -10.35
CA THR A 12 27.46 14.97 -11.55
C THR A 12 26.29 15.93 -11.28
N ILE A 13 25.65 15.90 -10.10
CA ILE A 13 24.61 16.90 -9.76
C ILE A 13 25.19 18.33 -9.75
N ALA A 14 26.40 18.54 -9.25
CA ALA A 14 27.06 19.84 -9.30
C ALA A 14 27.38 20.27 -10.74
N GLU A 15 27.86 19.35 -11.58
CA GLU A 15 28.08 19.59 -13.02
C GLU A 15 26.78 19.96 -13.74
N MET A 16 25.69 19.26 -13.44
CA MET A 16 24.35 19.55 -13.96
C MET A 16 23.85 20.93 -13.52
N MET A 17 24.03 21.27 -12.24
CA MET A 17 23.63 22.58 -11.71
C MET A 17 24.36 23.72 -12.42
N ASN A 18 25.64 23.53 -12.73
CA ASN A 18 26.43 24.50 -13.50
C ASN A 18 25.96 24.56 -14.97
N PHE A 19 25.72 23.40 -15.60
CA PHE A 19 25.22 23.34 -16.98
C PHE A 19 23.86 24.03 -17.15
N TYR A 20 22.96 23.90 -16.16
CA TYR A 20 21.64 24.51 -16.18
C TYR A 20 21.60 25.89 -15.49
N GLN A 21 22.73 26.53 -15.21
CA GLN A 21 22.80 27.75 -14.40
C GLN A 21 21.86 28.88 -14.90
N GLN A 22 21.73 29.05 -16.22
CA GLN A 22 20.86 30.07 -16.83
C GLN A 22 19.36 29.69 -16.82
N ALA A 23 19.04 28.44 -16.54
CA ALA A 23 17.69 27.88 -16.55
C ALA A 23 17.18 27.53 -15.14
N LEU A 24 17.94 27.89 -14.08
CA LEU A 24 17.57 27.63 -12.71
C LEU A 24 16.30 28.39 -12.33
N LEU A 25 15.38 27.69 -11.67
CA LEU A 25 14.19 28.28 -11.08
C LEU A 25 14.48 28.62 -9.61
N ASN A 26 14.11 29.84 -9.19
CA ASN A 26 14.17 30.23 -7.78
C ASN A 26 13.00 29.60 -7.00
N LYS A 27 13.04 28.26 -6.83
CA LYS A 27 12.01 27.48 -6.16
C LYS A 27 12.63 26.67 -5.02
N LYS A 28 12.20 26.94 -3.79
CA LYS A 28 12.61 26.15 -2.62
C LYS A 28 11.69 24.93 -2.48
N VAL A 29 12.17 23.76 -2.91
CA VAL A 29 11.48 22.48 -2.71
C VAL A 29 12.24 21.67 -1.65
N PRO A 30 11.57 21.03 -0.68
CA PRO A 30 12.25 20.18 0.30
C PRO A 30 13.07 19.07 -0.38
N TYR A 31 14.28 18.83 0.12
CA TYR A 31 15.17 17.75 -0.33
C TYR A 31 15.65 17.88 -1.79
N THR A 32 15.53 19.05 -2.42
CA THR A 32 16.10 19.32 -3.76
C THR A 32 17.41 20.07 -3.67
N VAL A 33 18.36 19.72 -4.52
CA VAL A 33 19.60 20.48 -4.73
C VAL A 33 19.34 21.65 -5.68
N PHE A 34 18.67 21.41 -6.79
CA PHE A 34 18.23 22.46 -7.71
C PHE A 34 16.99 22.05 -8.51
N VAL A 35 16.29 23.05 -9.05
CA VAL A 35 15.25 22.88 -10.05
C VAL A 35 15.58 23.80 -11.23
N ALA A 36 15.51 23.27 -12.45
CA ALA A 36 15.71 24.04 -13.68
C ALA A 36 14.57 23.79 -14.66
N LYS A 37 14.29 24.77 -15.53
CA LYS A 37 13.36 24.59 -16.65
C LYS A 37 14.04 24.99 -17.95
N LYS A 38 14.29 23.98 -18.79
CA LYS A 38 14.86 24.16 -20.12
C LYS A 38 13.80 23.80 -21.14
N GLU A 39 13.36 24.78 -21.92
CA GLU A 39 12.25 24.66 -22.86
C GLU A 39 11.02 24.03 -22.18
N GLN A 40 10.52 22.92 -22.71
CA GLN A 40 9.36 22.18 -22.21
C GLN A 40 9.73 21.05 -21.23
N THR A 41 10.94 21.06 -20.66
CA THR A 41 11.42 20.06 -19.71
C THR A 41 11.79 20.70 -18.37
N THR A 42 11.21 20.18 -17.30
CA THR A 42 11.57 20.53 -15.92
C THR A 42 12.52 19.47 -15.37
N ILE A 43 13.64 19.92 -14.81
CA ILE A 43 14.69 19.08 -14.21
C ILE A 43 14.69 19.35 -12.71
N THR A 44 14.53 18.30 -11.90
CA THR A 44 14.56 18.39 -10.43
C THR A 44 15.61 17.43 -9.89
N ALA A 45 16.68 17.96 -9.32
CA ALA A 45 17.73 17.17 -8.68
C ALA A 45 17.51 17.11 -7.16
N TYR A 46 17.58 15.91 -6.58
CA TYR A 46 17.38 15.67 -5.16
C TYR A 46 18.68 15.40 -4.43
N THR A 47 18.72 15.71 -3.13
CA THR A 47 19.88 15.42 -2.26
C THR A 47 20.23 13.92 -2.20
N SER A 48 19.30 13.04 -2.57
CA SER A 48 19.50 11.58 -2.65
C SER A 48 20.30 11.10 -3.87
N GLY A 49 20.69 11.98 -4.80
CA GLY A 49 21.33 11.61 -6.07
C GLY A 49 20.36 11.31 -7.21
N LYS A 50 19.04 11.34 -6.96
CA LYS A 50 18.02 11.19 -8.00
C LYS A 50 17.84 12.50 -8.76
N VAL A 51 17.68 12.42 -10.08
CA VAL A 51 17.30 13.54 -10.92
C VAL A 51 16.10 13.16 -11.77
N MET A 52 15.03 13.96 -11.69
CA MET A 52 13.78 13.76 -12.41
C MET A 52 13.65 14.79 -13.54
N PHE A 53 13.34 14.30 -14.73
CA PHE A 53 13.06 15.07 -15.94
C PHE A 53 11.58 14.90 -16.29
N GLN A 54 10.87 16.01 -16.46
CA GLN A 54 9.42 15.99 -16.72
C GLN A 54 9.08 16.93 -17.87
N GLY A 55 8.31 16.44 -18.84
CA GLY A 55 7.86 17.23 -20.00
C GLY A 55 8.25 16.61 -21.33
N SER A 56 7.96 17.27 -22.45
CA SER A 56 8.06 16.66 -23.78
C SER A 56 9.50 16.37 -24.25
N GLY A 57 10.52 16.97 -23.61
CA GLY A 57 11.94 16.70 -23.88
C GLY A 57 12.64 15.88 -22.79
N ALA A 58 11.89 15.22 -21.90
CA ALA A 58 12.45 14.52 -20.73
C ALA A 58 13.45 13.42 -21.13
N GLU A 59 13.13 12.60 -22.13
CA GLU A 59 14.01 11.54 -22.65
C GLU A 59 15.32 12.09 -23.20
N ALA A 60 15.25 13.14 -24.03
CA ALA A 60 16.43 13.73 -24.66
C ALA A 60 17.38 14.36 -23.63
N GLU A 61 16.84 15.09 -22.66
CA GLU A 61 17.65 15.71 -21.61
C GLU A 61 18.20 14.66 -20.62
N ALA A 62 17.45 13.62 -20.28
CA ALA A 62 17.96 12.53 -19.45
C ALA A 62 19.10 11.76 -20.12
N ALA A 63 19.02 11.54 -21.45
CA ALA A 63 20.07 10.84 -22.21
C ALA A 63 21.43 11.56 -22.16
N ARG A 64 21.45 12.91 -22.09
CA ARG A 64 22.68 13.72 -21.98
C ARG A 64 23.51 13.39 -20.74
N TRP A 65 22.83 13.08 -19.64
CA TRP A 65 23.44 12.84 -18.33
C TRP A 65 23.56 11.36 -17.99
N SER A 66 22.98 10.50 -18.82
CA SER A 66 23.06 9.05 -18.65
C SER A 66 24.44 8.49 -19.03
N ASN A 67 25.29 9.25 -19.73
CA ASN A 67 26.61 8.82 -20.21
C ASN A 67 27.81 9.55 -19.59
N SER A 68 27.61 10.52 -18.69
CA SER A 68 28.72 11.12 -17.94
C SER A 68 29.33 10.06 -17.03
N ALA A 69 30.64 9.84 -17.18
CA ALA A 69 31.43 8.69 -16.74
C ALA A 69 31.60 8.52 -15.21
N ASP A 70 30.50 8.58 -14.48
CA ASP A 70 30.34 8.20 -13.07
C ASP A 70 29.12 7.28 -12.91
N LEU A 71 28.87 6.48 -13.95
CA LEU A 71 28.00 5.32 -13.92
C LEU A 71 28.63 4.30 -12.98
N SER A 72 28.26 4.33 -11.71
CA SER A 72 28.22 3.09 -10.93
C SER A 72 27.38 2.11 -11.75
N LYS A 73 28.05 1.11 -12.34
CA LYS A 73 27.49 0.12 -13.26
C LYS A 73 26.12 -0.36 -12.80
N THR A 74 25.07 0.15 -13.45
CA THR A 74 23.84 -0.60 -13.71
C THR A 74 23.41 -0.33 -15.13
N ALA A 75 24.18 -0.87 -16.08
CA ALA A 75 23.65 -1.18 -17.39
C ALA A 75 22.43 -2.09 -17.21
N ASN A 76 21.33 -1.76 -17.89
CA ASN A 76 20.14 -2.57 -18.15
C ASN A 76 19.95 -3.81 -17.27
N ALA A 77 19.32 -3.59 -16.11
CA ALA A 77 18.49 -4.60 -15.44
C ALA A 77 17.06 -4.05 -15.34
N ASN A 78 16.41 -3.86 -16.48
CA ASN A 78 14.95 -4.02 -16.48
C ASN A 78 14.70 -5.49 -16.11
N ASN A 79 13.97 -5.68 -15.02
CA ASN A 79 13.81 -6.91 -14.21
C ASN A 79 14.92 -7.19 -13.18
N LYS A 80 15.19 -6.23 -12.28
CA LYS A 80 15.30 -6.61 -10.87
C LYS A 80 14.05 -6.17 -10.14
N ALA A 81 13.12 -7.13 -10.02
CA ALA A 81 12.11 -7.14 -8.98
C ALA A 81 12.77 -6.72 -7.64
N PRO A 82 12.05 -6.03 -6.74
CA PRO A 82 12.55 -5.86 -5.38
C PRO A 82 12.94 -7.24 -4.88
N SER A 83 14.18 -7.38 -4.41
CA SER A 83 14.80 -8.66 -4.09
C SER A 83 14.12 -9.29 -2.89
N SER A 84 12.99 -9.92 -3.13
CA SER A 84 12.64 -11.18 -2.51
C SER A 84 12.90 -12.23 -3.58
N SER A 85 14.09 -12.83 -3.60
CA SER A 85 14.31 -14.01 -4.44
C SER A 85 13.54 -15.15 -3.80
N LEU A 86 12.22 -15.15 -4.01
CA LEU A 86 11.38 -16.28 -3.67
C LEU A 86 11.97 -17.50 -4.40
N PRO A 87 12.00 -18.68 -3.75
CA PRO A 87 12.49 -19.90 -4.36
C PRO A 87 11.87 -20.17 -5.75
N ALA A 88 12.61 -20.92 -6.57
CA ALA A 88 12.02 -21.48 -7.80
C ALA A 88 10.74 -22.25 -7.46
N ASP A 89 9.74 -22.16 -8.33
CA ASP A 89 8.43 -22.81 -8.17
C ASP A 89 7.61 -22.38 -6.95
N PHE A 90 7.94 -21.26 -6.29
CA PHE A 90 7.18 -20.73 -5.14
C PHE A 90 5.67 -20.64 -5.42
N SER A 91 5.29 -20.33 -6.66
CA SER A 91 3.88 -20.26 -7.10
C SER A 91 3.10 -21.57 -6.99
N GLN A 92 3.77 -22.71 -6.80
CA GLN A 92 3.20 -24.06 -6.72
C GLN A 92 3.19 -24.64 -5.29
N TRP A 93 3.66 -23.87 -4.31
CA TRP A 93 3.78 -24.31 -2.92
C TRP A 93 2.42 -24.22 -2.19
N SER A 94 2.29 -24.89 -1.06
CA SER A 94 1.18 -24.69 -0.13
C SER A 94 1.49 -23.50 0.78
N VAL A 95 0.91 -22.33 0.49
CA VAL A 95 1.32 -21.06 1.11
C VAL A 95 0.19 -20.43 1.91
N VAL A 96 0.54 -19.86 3.07
CA VAL A 96 -0.27 -18.83 3.73
C VAL A 96 0.08 -17.47 3.14
N GLY A 97 -0.85 -16.84 2.42
CA GLY A 97 -0.70 -15.49 1.90
C GLY A 97 -1.46 -14.48 2.77
N SER A 98 -0.92 -13.27 2.98
CA SER A 98 -1.66 -12.21 3.66
C SER A 98 -1.56 -10.86 2.96
N ASP A 99 -2.65 -10.09 3.04
CA ASP A 99 -2.81 -8.75 2.45
C ASP A 99 -3.78 -7.91 3.30
N GLU A 100 -3.81 -6.59 3.05
CA GLU A 100 -4.67 -5.65 3.75
C GLU A 100 -5.35 -4.62 2.84
N VAL A 101 -6.51 -4.13 3.27
CA VAL A 101 -7.23 -3.03 2.62
C VAL A 101 -7.72 -2.03 3.67
N GLY A 102 -7.87 -0.76 3.26
CA GLY A 102 -8.43 0.31 4.09
C GLY A 102 -7.38 1.20 4.76
N ASN A 103 -6.09 0.89 4.63
CA ASN A 103 -4.99 1.69 5.16
C ASN A 103 -5.00 3.14 4.67
N GLY A 104 -5.26 3.37 3.38
CA GLY A 104 -5.32 4.70 2.76
C GLY A 104 -6.73 5.31 2.70
N SER A 105 -7.73 4.69 3.32
CA SER A 105 -9.10 5.19 3.32
C SER A 105 -9.39 5.94 4.61
N TYR A 106 -9.90 7.16 4.50
CA TYR A 106 -10.29 7.96 5.66
C TYR A 106 -11.50 7.35 6.37
N PHE A 107 -12.52 6.97 5.59
CA PHE A 107 -13.68 6.25 6.06
C PHE A 107 -13.44 4.74 6.11
N GLY A 108 -14.15 4.09 7.03
CA GLY A 108 -14.20 2.63 7.14
C GLY A 108 -12.98 2.01 7.83
N PRO A 109 -12.97 0.68 7.95
CA PRO A 109 -12.00 -0.03 8.77
C PRO A 109 -10.61 -0.15 8.13
N LEU A 110 -9.69 -0.77 8.89
CA LEU A 110 -8.52 -1.46 8.36
C LEU A 110 -8.81 -2.97 8.40
N VAL A 111 -8.73 -3.65 7.26
CA VAL A 111 -9.02 -5.08 7.14
C VAL A 111 -7.77 -5.83 6.72
N VAL A 112 -7.41 -6.89 7.46
CA VAL A 112 -6.32 -7.81 7.11
C VAL A 112 -6.90 -9.19 6.90
N CYS A 113 -6.44 -9.88 5.86
CA CYS A 113 -6.78 -11.28 5.63
C CYS A 113 -5.51 -12.12 5.50
N ALA A 114 -5.54 -13.31 6.09
CA ALA A 114 -4.63 -14.41 5.76
C ALA A 114 -5.43 -15.54 5.12
N VAL A 115 -4.89 -16.16 4.08
CA VAL A 115 -5.48 -17.30 3.35
C VAL A 115 -4.45 -18.40 3.23
N TYR A 116 -4.84 -19.64 3.50
CA TYR A 116 -4.02 -20.81 3.21
C TYR A 116 -4.51 -21.43 1.91
N ALA A 117 -3.66 -21.44 0.89
CA ALA A 117 -3.92 -22.17 -0.34
C ALA A 117 -2.97 -23.37 -0.41
N SER A 118 -3.52 -24.58 -0.31
CA SER A 118 -2.73 -25.79 -0.57
C SER A 118 -2.44 -25.93 -2.06
N LYS A 119 -1.38 -26.68 -2.40
CA LYS A 119 -1.02 -27.01 -3.79
C LYS A 119 -2.22 -27.52 -4.60
N ASP A 120 -3.04 -28.39 -4.01
CA ASP A 120 -4.22 -28.98 -4.68
C ASP A 120 -5.36 -27.98 -4.92
N GLN A 121 -5.41 -26.88 -4.16
CA GLN A 121 -6.42 -25.83 -4.31
C GLN A 121 -6.03 -24.78 -5.35
N LEU A 122 -4.75 -24.68 -5.74
CA LEU A 122 -4.26 -23.68 -6.68
C LEU A 122 -4.97 -23.75 -8.05
N PRO A 123 -5.19 -24.92 -8.67
CA PRO A 123 -5.91 -25.01 -9.93
C PRO A 123 -7.35 -24.48 -9.83
N ALA A 124 -8.05 -24.79 -8.73
CA ALA A 124 -9.41 -24.33 -8.50
C ALA A 124 -9.48 -22.81 -8.28
N LEU A 125 -8.53 -22.23 -7.52
CA LEU A 125 -8.41 -20.77 -7.36
C LEU A 125 -8.14 -20.09 -8.72
N LYS A 126 -7.26 -20.67 -9.55
CA LYS A 126 -6.96 -20.16 -10.89
C LYS A 126 -8.18 -20.23 -11.81
N ALA A 127 -8.91 -21.35 -11.81
CA ALA A 127 -10.13 -21.53 -12.60
C ALA A 127 -11.27 -20.58 -12.16
N LEU A 128 -11.31 -20.24 -10.87
CA LEU A 128 -12.23 -19.23 -10.34
C LEU A 128 -11.89 -17.80 -10.82
N GLY A 129 -10.69 -17.58 -11.38
CA GLY A 129 -10.24 -16.29 -11.87
C GLY A 129 -9.55 -15.44 -10.80
N VAL A 130 -9.10 -16.04 -9.69
CA VAL A 130 -8.31 -15.34 -8.65
C VAL A 130 -7.04 -14.79 -9.29
N LYS A 131 -6.87 -13.48 -9.20
CA LYS A 131 -5.74 -12.70 -9.72
C LYS A 131 -5.65 -11.39 -8.92
N ASP A 132 -4.73 -10.50 -9.34
CA ASP A 132 -4.63 -9.15 -8.76
C ASP A 132 -6.01 -8.48 -8.68
N SER A 133 -6.41 -8.12 -7.46
CA SER A 133 -7.71 -7.53 -7.16
C SER A 133 -7.91 -6.18 -7.85
N LYS A 134 -6.82 -5.49 -8.22
CA LYS A 134 -6.86 -4.23 -8.97
C LYS A 134 -7.30 -4.44 -10.42
N MET A 135 -7.23 -5.67 -10.93
CA MET A 135 -7.68 -6.07 -12.26
C MET A 135 -9.12 -6.62 -12.26
N LEU A 136 -9.83 -6.49 -11.13
CA LEU A 136 -11.20 -6.93 -10.94
C LEU A 136 -12.08 -5.74 -10.53
N THR A 137 -13.33 -5.74 -11.00
CA THR A 137 -14.33 -4.76 -10.55
C THR A 137 -14.92 -5.17 -9.21
N ASP A 138 -15.46 -4.22 -8.45
CA ASP A 138 -16.08 -4.50 -7.15
C ASP A 138 -17.20 -5.57 -7.24
N PRO A 139 -18.09 -5.59 -8.26
CA PRO A 139 -19.04 -6.69 -8.47
C PRO A 139 -18.37 -8.05 -8.68
N GLN A 140 -17.26 -8.11 -9.45
CA GLN A 140 -16.51 -9.36 -9.66
C GLN A 140 -15.91 -9.87 -8.35
N ILE A 141 -15.32 -8.97 -7.57
CA ILE A 141 -14.74 -9.27 -6.25
C ILE A 141 -15.79 -9.85 -5.31
N ARG A 142 -16.95 -9.18 -5.18
CA ARG A 142 -18.05 -9.63 -4.32
C ARG A 142 -18.63 -10.98 -4.75
N ALA A 143 -18.75 -11.23 -6.05
CA ALA A 143 -19.21 -12.51 -6.57
C ALA A 143 -18.18 -13.65 -6.36
N MET A 144 -16.89 -13.32 -6.33
CA MET A 144 -15.80 -14.29 -6.19
C MET A 144 -15.53 -14.67 -4.73
N ALA A 145 -15.58 -13.70 -3.81
CA ALA A 145 -15.28 -13.89 -2.41
C ALA A 145 -16.02 -15.07 -1.73
N PRO A 146 -17.35 -15.28 -1.88
CA PRO A 146 -18.02 -16.42 -1.25
C PRO A 146 -17.54 -17.76 -1.81
N LYS A 147 -17.10 -17.81 -3.06
CA LYS A 147 -16.53 -19.02 -3.68
C LYS A 147 -15.13 -19.30 -3.13
N ILE A 148 -14.30 -18.27 -2.94
CA ILE A 148 -12.99 -18.38 -2.27
C ILE A 148 -13.17 -18.86 -0.82
N LYS A 149 -14.06 -18.24 -0.05
CA LYS A 149 -14.32 -18.59 1.37
C LYS A 149 -14.69 -20.06 1.56
N LYS A 150 -15.38 -20.68 0.58
CA LYS A 150 -15.73 -22.10 0.58
C LYS A 150 -14.57 -23.01 0.17
N LEU A 151 -13.64 -22.51 -0.63
CA LEU A 151 -12.56 -23.31 -1.21
C LEU A 151 -11.34 -23.41 -0.30
N VAL A 152 -11.00 -22.35 0.43
CA VAL A 152 -9.75 -22.24 1.19
C VAL A 152 -9.96 -21.84 2.65
N PRO A 153 -9.14 -22.34 3.59
CA PRO A 153 -9.09 -21.79 4.94
C PRO A 153 -8.58 -20.36 4.94
N TYR A 154 -9.21 -19.50 5.74
CA TYR A 154 -8.81 -18.10 5.87
C TYR A 154 -9.03 -17.58 7.28
N GLN A 155 -8.40 -16.44 7.59
CA GLN A 155 -8.66 -15.63 8.77
C GLN A 155 -8.78 -14.17 8.35
N LEU A 156 -9.86 -13.52 8.77
CA LEU A 156 -10.10 -12.09 8.60
C LEU A 156 -10.00 -11.39 9.95
N LEU A 157 -9.39 -10.22 9.96
CA LEU A 157 -9.38 -9.29 11.10
C LEU A 157 -9.78 -7.91 10.60
N THR A 158 -10.82 -7.34 11.21
CA THR A 158 -11.32 -6.00 10.91
C THR A 158 -11.09 -5.11 12.12
N VAL A 159 -10.41 -3.98 11.92
CA VAL A 159 -10.30 -2.93 12.92
C VAL A 159 -11.20 -1.78 12.52
N GLU A 160 -12.33 -1.68 13.21
CA GLU A 160 -13.30 -0.59 13.03
C GLU A 160 -12.68 0.77 13.38
N PRO A 161 -13.19 1.88 12.82
CA PRO A 161 -12.64 3.22 13.06
C PRO A 161 -12.58 3.61 14.54
N THR A 162 -13.57 3.22 15.34
CA THR A 162 -13.58 3.40 16.81
C THR A 162 -12.33 2.80 17.44
N LYS A 163 -12.10 1.51 17.22
CA LYS A 163 -10.94 0.79 17.75
C LYS A 163 -9.63 1.27 17.15
N TYR A 164 -9.64 1.64 15.88
CA TYR A 164 -8.49 2.22 15.21
C TYR A 164 -8.05 3.51 15.91
N ASN A 165 -8.99 4.42 16.19
CA ASN A 165 -8.71 5.70 16.84
C ASN A 165 -8.24 5.54 18.30
N GLU A 166 -8.72 4.53 19.02
CA GLU A 166 -8.21 4.20 20.37
C GLU A 166 -6.73 3.78 20.35
N ILE A 167 -6.31 3.05 19.31
CA ILE A 167 -5.00 2.41 19.25
C ILE A 167 -3.96 3.29 18.55
N GLN A 168 -4.36 4.05 17.52
CA GLN A 168 -3.46 4.82 16.66
C GLN A 168 -2.49 5.77 17.43
N PRO A 169 -2.89 6.42 18.54
CA PRO A 169 -1.96 7.24 19.33
C PRO A 169 -0.75 6.46 19.88
N LYS A 170 -0.88 5.15 20.08
CA LYS A 170 0.18 4.26 20.58
C LYS A 170 0.85 3.46 19.46
N TYR A 171 0.13 3.19 18.38
CA TYR A 171 0.58 2.41 17.25
C TYR A 171 0.48 3.25 15.98
N ASN A 172 1.63 3.60 15.41
CA ASN A 172 1.61 4.06 14.03
C ASN A 172 1.03 2.97 13.11
N THR A 173 0.60 3.38 11.93
CA THR A 173 -0.16 2.51 11.02
C THR A 173 0.65 1.29 10.57
N VAL A 174 1.98 1.42 10.43
CA VAL A 174 2.85 0.29 10.09
C VAL A 174 2.87 -0.74 11.21
N ARG A 175 3.07 -0.32 12.46
CA ARG A 175 3.04 -1.21 13.63
C ARG A 175 1.69 -1.93 13.76
N MET A 176 0.59 -1.19 13.56
CA MET A 176 -0.76 -1.77 13.60
C MET A 176 -0.92 -2.88 12.57
N LYS A 177 -0.45 -2.66 11.33
CA LYS A 177 -0.46 -3.68 10.29
C LYS A 177 0.41 -4.89 10.63
N VAL A 178 1.62 -4.69 11.17
CA VAL A 178 2.46 -5.81 11.62
C VAL A 178 1.73 -6.68 12.64
N ALA A 179 1.13 -6.07 13.66
CA ALA A 179 0.37 -6.78 14.68
C ALA A 179 -0.81 -7.57 14.07
N LEU A 180 -1.56 -6.96 13.15
CA LEU A 180 -2.71 -7.60 12.50
C LEU A 180 -2.32 -8.74 11.56
N HIS A 181 -1.31 -8.57 10.71
CA HIS A 181 -0.84 -9.66 9.83
C HIS A 181 -0.34 -10.84 10.67
N ASN A 182 0.51 -10.57 11.66
CA ASN A 182 1.02 -11.58 12.58
C ASN A 182 -0.12 -12.34 13.29
N GLN A 183 -1.12 -11.63 13.81
CA GLN A 183 -2.28 -12.24 14.48
C GLN A 183 -3.15 -13.05 13.52
N ALA A 184 -3.44 -12.53 12.31
CA ALA A 184 -4.25 -13.22 11.31
C ALA A 184 -3.59 -14.53 10.86
N ILE A 185 -2.28 -14.47 10.59
CA ILE A 185 -1.46 -15.63 10.23
C ILE A 185 -1.47 -16.65 11.37
N ARG A 186 -1.19 -16.22 12.61
CA ARG A 186 -1.17 -17.12 13.77
C ARG A 186 -2.50 -17.86 13.96
N LEU A 187 -3.61 -17.14 13.94
CA LEU A 187 -4.95 -17.73 14.07
C LEU A 187 -5.27 -18.68 12.92
N LEU A 188 -4.84 -18.36 11.70
CA LEU A 188 -4.99 -19.26 10.56
C LEU A 188 -4.14 -20.53 10.72
N LEU A 189 -2.89 -20.42 11.15
CA LEU A 189 -2.03 -21.57 11.44
C LEU A 189 -2.65 -22.50 12.48
N GLN A 190 -3.26 -21.94 13.53
CA GLN A 190 -4.01 -22.71 14.52
C GLN A 190 -5.23 -23.41 13.90
N LYS A 191 -5.94 -22.75 12.99
CA LYS A 191 -7.13 -23.29 12.32
C LYS A 191 -6.81 -24.45 11.36
N ILE A 192 -5.64 -24.43 10.72
CA ILE A 192 -5.25 -25.48 9.76
C ILE A 192 -4.47 -26.63 10.40
N ALA A 193 -4.07 -26.51 11.67
CA ALA A 193 -3.34 -27.56 12.38
C ALA A 193 -4.11 -28.91 12.33
N PRO A 194 -3.41 -30.06 12.17
CA PRO A 194 -1.95 -30.23 12.20
C PRO A 194 -1.24 -29.94 10.87
N LYS A 195 -1.94 -29.48 9.83
CA LYS A 195 -1.30 -29.13 8.55
C LYS A 195 -0.39 -27.92 8.75
N THR A 196 0.76 -27.92 8.07
CA THR A 196 1.68 -26.78 8.06
C THR A 196 1.90 -26.31 6.62
N PRO A 197 2.01 -24.99 6.38
CA PRO A 197 2.33 -24.49 5.06
C PRO A 197 3.83 -24.66 4.76
N ASP A 198 4.17 -24.69 3.47
CA ASP A 198 5.54 -24.65 2.97
C ASP A 198 6.15 -23.26 3.19
N ALA A 199 5.34 -22.21 3.06
CA ALA A 199 5.74 -20.82 3.26
C ALA A 199 4.59 -19.92 3.75
N ILE A 200 4.97 -18.78 4.32
CA ILE A 200 4.10 -17.67 4.68
C ILE A 200 4.56 -16.46 3.87
N LEU A 201 3.72 -15.95 2.97
CA LEU A 201 4.00 -14.78 2.14
C LEU A 201 3.15 -13.58 2.61
N ILE A 202 3.81 -12.48 2.97
CA ILE A 202 3.17 -11.21 3.29
C ILE A 202 3.35 -10.24 2.11
N ASP A 203 2.27 -9.62 1.64
CA ASP A 203 2.41 -8.48 0.71
C ASP A 203 3.17 -7.35 1.40
N GLN A 204 4.32 -7.00 0.84
CA GLN A 204 5.30 -6.18 1.53
C GLN A 204 4.87 -4.72 1.61
N PHE A 205 4.38 -4.31 2.78
CA PHE A 205 4.00 -2.92 3.07
C PHE A 205 5.05 -2.11 3.83
N THR A 206 6.09 -2.78 4.33
CA THR A 206 7.23 -2.15 5.00
C THR A 206 8.46 -3.03 4.81
N SER A 207 9.66 -2.49 5.01
CA SER A 207 10.86 -3.31 4.88
C SER A 207 10.84 -4.46 5.88
N GLU A 208 11.39 -5.61 5.51
CA GLU A 208 11.44 -6.78 6.40
C GLU A 208 12.11 -6.45 7.73
N LYS A 209 13.19 -5.66 7.71
CA LYS A 209 13.84 -5.15 8.93
C LYS A 209 12.84 -4.42 9.83
N ASN A 210 12.02 -3.53 9.28
CA ASN A 210 11.05 -2.76 10.05
C ASN A 210 9.89 -3.63 10.54
N TYR A 211 9.40 -4.55 9.71
CA TYR A 211 8.39 -5.55 10.11
C TYR A 211 8.89 -6.33 11.33
N ARG A 212 10.10 -6.90 11.24
CA ARG A 212 10.72 -7.69 12.32
C ARG A 212 10.97 -6.85 13.58
N THR A 213 11.30 -5.57 13.45
CA THR A 213 11.44 -4.66 14.60
C THR A 213 10.12 -4.50 15.35
N TYR A 214 9.02 -4.22 14.67
CA TYR A 214 7.72 -4.11 15.32
C TYR A 214 7.22 -5.45 15.88
N LEU A 215 7.49 -6.55 15.17
CA LEU A 215 7.10 -7.89 15.58
C LEU A 215 7.66 -8.29 16.96
N LYS A 216 8.87 -7.82 17.31
CA LYS A 216 9.48 -8.10 18.63
C LYS A 216 8.63 -7.66 19.81
N SER A 217 7.77 -6.65 19.64
CA SER A 217 6.84 -6.19 20.67
C SER A 217 5.58 -7.04 20.79
N GLU A 218 5.34 -7.97 19.88
CA GLU A 218 4.16 -8.84 19.90
C GLU A 218 4.42 -10.09 20.74
N LYS A 219 3.43 -10.50 21.54
CA LYS A 219 3.54 -11.64 22.46
C LYS A 219 3.76 -12.97 21.74
N ASN A 220 3.05 -13.16 20.62
CA ASN A 220 3.09 -14.40 19.84
C ASN A 220 3.65 -14.08 18.46
N GLN A 221 4.91 -14.39 18.20
CA GLN A 221 5.61 -13.97 16.99
C GLN A 221 5.65 -15.12 15.98
N ILE A 222 5.16 -14.88 14.76
CA ILE A 222 5.38 -15.78 13.63
C ILE A 222 6.67 -15.37 12.93
N THR A 223 7.71 -16.20 13.04
CA THR A 223 9.06 -15.91 12.52
C THR A 223 9.53 -16.93 11.49
N GLU A 224 9.00 -18.15 11.51
CA GLU A 224 9.39 -19.24 10.64
C GLU A 224 8.71 -19.16 9.26
N LYS A 225 9.45 -19.62 8.24
CA LYS A 225 8.97 -19.71 6.84
C LYS A 225 8.38 -18.40 6.30
N LEU A 226 8.85 -17.27 6.81
CA LEU A 226 8.28 -15.95 6.53
C LEU A 226 9.01 -15.26 5.37
N PHE A 227 8.26 -14.93 4.32
CA PHE A 227 8.71 -14.23 3.13
C PHE A 227 7.91 -12.95 2.92
N PHE A 228 8.56 -11.96 2.31
CA PHE A 228 7.97 -10.66 2.00
C PHE A 228 8.22 -10.37 0.54
N ALA A 229 7.19 -10.01 -0.22
CA ALA A 229 7.34 -9.56 -1.60
C ALA A 229 6.40 -8.40 -1.85
N THR A 230 6.86 -7.34 -2.51
CA THR A 230 5.93 -6.30 -2.98
C THR A 230 5.11 -6.87 -4.14
N LYS A 231 3.82 -6.56 -4.20
CA LYS A 231 2.91 -7.17 -5.19
C LYS A 231 2.87 -8.69 -4.99
N GLY A 232 2.74 -9.14 -3.74
CA GLY A 232 2.72 -10.56 -3.37
C GLY A 232 1.71 -11.38 -4.16
N GLU A 233 0.62 -10.75 -4.61
CA GLU A 233 -0.41 -11.33 -5.48
C GLU A 233 0.13 -11.85 -6.82
N GLN A 234 1.26 -11.31 -7.30
CA GLN A 234 1.90 -11.76 -8.54
C GLN A 234 2.69 -13.07 -8.34
N TYR A 235 3.08 -13.38 -7.11
CA TYR A 235 3.91 -14.54 -6.79
C TYR A 235 3.12 -15.73 -6.28
N HIS A 236 1.98 -15.50 -5.61
CA HIS A 236 1.15 -16.59 -5.10
C HIS A 236 -0.34 -16.26 -5.01
N LEU A 237 -1.18 -17.20 -5.45
CA LEU A 237 -2.65 -17.07 -5.43
C LEU A 237 -3.23 -16.89 -4.03
N ALA A 238 -2.53 -17.33 -2.98
CA ALA A 238 -2.94 -17.10 -1.60
C ALA A 238 -3.01 -15.61 -1.23
N VAL A 239 -2.05 -14.79 -1.69
CA VAL A 239 -2.05 -13.34 -1.45
C VAL A 239 -3.14 -12.68 -2.30
N ALA A 240 -3.30 -13.09 -3.56
CA ALA A 240 -4.39 -12.61 -4.41
C ALA A 240 -5.78 -12.90 -3.80
N ALA A 241 -5.98 -14.12 -3.29
CA ALA A 241 -7.20 -14.50 -2.58
C ALA A 241 -7.41 -13.67 -1.31
N ALA A 242 -6.36 -13.47 -0.50
CA ALA A 242 -6.43 -12.61 0.69
C ALA A 242 -6.85 -11.18 0.32
N SER A 243 -6.28 -10.61 -0.75
CA SER A 243 -6.61 -9.28 -1.30
C SER A 243 -8.08 -9.15 -1.67
N ILE A 244 -8.64 -10.17 -2.35
CA ILE A 244 -10.06 -10.20 -2.73
C ILE A 244 -10.95 -10.26 -1.49
N LEU A 245 -10.60 -11.09 -0.50
CA LEU A 245 -11.39 -11.23 0.73
C LEU A 245 -11.37 -9.97 1.59
N CYS A 246 -10.21 -9.34 1.82
CA CYS A 246 -10.14 -8.11 2.60
C CYS A 246 -10.81 -6.93 1.87
N ARG A 247 -10.68 -6.84 0.54
CA ARG A 247 -11.39 -5.83 -0.26
C ARG A 247 -12.91 -6.00 -0.19
N THR A 248 -13.40 -7.24 -0.27
CA THR A 248 -14.84 -7.52 -0.16
C THR A 248 -15.38 -7.03 1.18
N VAL A 249 -14.74 -7.43 2.28
CA VAL A 249 -15.16 -7.04 3.63
C VAL A 249 -15.07 -5.53 3.82
N PHE A 250 -14.01 -4.88 3.34
CA PHE A 250 -13.88 -3.44 3.41
C PHE A 250 -15.05 -2.70 2.71
N LEU A 251 -15.44 -3.17 1.53
CA LEU A 251 -16.55 -2.57 0.78
C LEU A 251 -17.91 -2.83 1.45
N GLU A 252 -18.12 -4.03 2.00
CA GLU A 252 -19.32 -4.38 2.78
C GLU A 252 -19.45 -3.50 4.04
N GLU A 253 -18.37 -3.29 4.79
CA GLU A 253 -18.36 -2.43 5.97
C GLU A 253 -18.59 -0.96 5.62
N LEU A 254 -18.04 -0.48 4.51
CA LEU A 254 -18.27 0.90 4.05
C LEU A 254 -19.71 1.12 3.58
N GLU A 255 -20.32 0.13 2.93
CA GLU A 255 -21.72 0.15 2.51
C GLU A 255 -22.66 0.13 3.72
N LYS A 256 -22.42 -0.75 4.69
CA LYS A 256 -23.15 -0.80 5.96
C LYS A 256 -23.08 0.56 6.68
N ALA A 257 -21.88 1.10 6.84
CA ALA A 257 -21.70 2.41 7.45
C ALA A 257 -22.44 3.52 6.67
N SER A 258 -22.43 3.47 5.34
CA SER A 258 -23.16 4.43 4.49
C SER A 258 -24.68 4.37 4.72
N GLN A 259 -25.23 3.16 4.85
CA GLN A 259 -26.64 2.95 5.15
C GLN A 259 -27.00 3.48 6.55
N GLU A 260 -26.18 3.19 7.56
CA GLU A 260 -26.38 3.66 8.93
C GLU A 260 -26.42 5.19 9.05
N VAL A 261 -25.52 5.89 8.35
CA VAL A 261 -25.48 7.37 8.42
C VAL A 261 -26.42 8.05 7.42
N GLY A 262 -26.96 7.31 6.45
CA GLY A 262 -27.78 7.84 5.36
C GLY A 262 -27.00 8.70 4.37
N LEU A 263 -25.69 8.47 4.22
CA LEU A 263 -24.77 9.20 3.33
C LEU A 263 -23.83 8.21 2.66
N GLN A 264 -23.56 8.39 1.37
CA GLN A 264 -22.57 7.56 0.68
C GLN A 264 -21.15 7.90 1.17
N LEU A 265 -20.57 7.01 1.96
CA LEU A 265 -19.19 7.15 2.44
C LEU A 265 -18.22 6.77 1.31
N PRO A 266 -17.34 7.69 0.87
CA PRO A 266 -16.39 7.40 -0.20
C PRO A 266 -15.22 6.54 0.34
N SER A 267 -14.76 5.61 -0.48
CA SER A 267 -13.45 4.99 -0.27
C SER A 267 -12.35 6.01 -0.58
N GLY A 268 -11.30 6.06 0.25
CA GLY A 268 -10.16 6.95 0.06
C GLY A 268 -10.20 8.21 0.92
N ALA A 269 -9.32 9.16 0.60
CA ALA A 269 -9.02 10.34 1.43
C ALA A 269 -8.96 11.65 0.61
N GLY A 270 -9.70 11.72 -0.50
CA GLY A 270 -9.75 12.90 -1.37
C GLY A 270 -10.74 13.97 -0.91
N SER A 271 -10.95 15.01 -1.72
CA SER A 271 -11.87 16.11 -1.43
C SER A 271 -13.31 15.67 -1.17
N LYS A 272 -13.78 14.61 -1.84
CA LYS A 272 -15.09 14.01 -1.57
C LYS A 272 -15.20 13.50 -0.12
N SER A 273 -14.11 12.94 0.42
CA SER A 273 -14.07 12.50 1.82
C SER A 273 -14.15 13.70 2.78
N ASP A 274 -13.48 14.81 2.46
CA ASP A 274 -13.54 16.05 3.26
C ASP A 274 -14.99 16.59 3.34
N GLN A 275 -15.69 16.63 2.20
CA GLN A 275 -17.07 17.13 2.11
C GLN A 275 -18.07 16.25 2.88
N VAL A 276 -17.99 14.93 2.71
CA VAL A 276 -18.89 13.99 3.43
C VAL A 276 -18.61 14.01 4.93
N ALA A 277 -17.35 14.16 5.34
CA ALA A 277 -16.98 14.29 6.73
C ALA A 277 -17.52 15.58 7.36
N ALA A 278 -17.52 16.69 6.62
CA ALA A 278 -18.12 17.94 7.08
C ALA A 278 -19.64 17.81 7.32
N GLN A 279 -20.34 17.08 6.44
CA GLN A 279 -21.77 16.79 6.64
C GLN A 279 -22.02 15.94 7.89
N LEU A 280 -21.19 14.92 8.14
CA LEU A 280 -21.28 14.11 9.36
C LEU A 280 -21.00 14.92 10.62
N LEU A 281 -20.02 15.83 10.58
CA LEU A 281 -19.75 16.77 11.66
C LEU A 281 -20.95 17.64 11.95
N GLN A 282 -21.59 18.21 10.93
CA GLN A 282 -22.80 19.02 11.12
C GLN A 282 -23.97 18.19 11.67
N LYS A 283 -24.07 16.90 11.33
CA LYS A 283 -25.16 16.01 11.77
C LYS A 283 -25.02 15.53 13.22
N GLY A 284 -23.80 15.26 13.69
CA GLY A 284 -23.60 14.62 15.00
C GLY A 284 -22.25 14.88 15.65
N GLY A 285 -21.53 15.89 15.17
CA GLY A 285 -20.25 16.33 15.71
C GLY A 285 -19.13 15.30 15.64
N MET A 286 -18.06 15.59 16.37
CA MET A 286 -16.90 14.70 16.50
C MET A 286 -17.26 13.28 16.99
N PRO A 287 -18.19 13.08 17.94
CA PRO A 287 -18.57 11.74 18.38
C PRO A 287 -19.14 10.87 17.25
N LEU A 288 -19.95 11.45 16.36
CA LEU A 288 -20.46 10.71 15.21
C LEU A 288 -19.35 10.45 14.18
N LEU A 289 -18.53 11.45 13.88
CA LEU A 289 -17.42 11.31 12.93
C LEU A 289 -16.45 10.19 13.34
N ALA A 290 -16.09 10.14 14.63
CA ALA A 290 -15.14 9.18 15.19
C ALA A 290 -15.56 7.70 15.03
N LYS A 291 -16.87 7.44 14.85
CA LYS A 291 -17.39 6.08 14.62
C LYS A 291 -17.03 5.55 13.23
N TYR A 292 -16.85 6.43 12.26
CA TYR A 292 -16.76 6.07 10.84
C TYR A 292 -15.42 6.43 10.21
N THR A 293 -14.59 7.24 10.87
CA THR A 293 -13.33 7.75 10.29
C THR A 293 -12.10 7.49 11.12
N LYS A 294 -10.95 7.47 10.45
CA LYS A 294 -9.62 7.46 11.08
C LYS A 294 -9.18 8.90 11.38
N LEU A 295 -9.40 9.37 12.60
CA LEU A 295 -9.36 10.81 12.95
C LEU A 295 -8.02 11.50 12.72
N HIS A 296 -6.90 10.78 12.81
CA HIS A 296 -5.55 11.35 12.61
C HIS A 296 -5.25 11.77 11.16
N PHE A 297 -6.12 11.47 10.20
CA PHE A 297 -5.95 11.93 8.82
C PHE A 297 -6.20 13.45 8.72
N ALA A 298 -5.47 14.12 7.82
CA ALA A 298 -5.65 15.53 7.53
C ALA A 298 -7.08 15.89 7.06
N ASN A 299 -7.86 14.91 6.60
CA ASN A 299 -9.27 15.06 6.24
C ASN A 299 -10.12 15.57 7.40
N THR A 300 -9.79 15.21 8.65
CA THR A 300 -10.52 15.68 9.84
C THR A 300 -10.45 17.20 9.97
N GLU A 301 -9.25 17.77 9.90
CA GLU A 301 -9.05 19.23 10.00
C GLU A 301 -9.73 19.96 8.84
N LYS A 302 -9.64 19.42 7.62
CA LYS A 302 -10.31 19.98 6.44
C LYS A 302 -11.82 19.98 6.61
N ALA A 303 -12.38 18.87 7.10
CA ALA A 303 -13.81 18.73 7.35
C ALA A 303 -14.30 19.71 8.41
N GLN A 304 -13.53 19.91 9.49
CA GLN A 304 -13.85 20.89 10.53
C GLN A 304 -13.87 22.33 10.00
N LYS A 305 -12.92 22.69 9.12
CA LYS A 305 -12.90 23.99 8.46
C LYS A 305 -14.12 24.18 7.55
N ILE A 306 -14.46 23.17 6.74
CA ILE A 306 -15.65 23.20 5.86
C ILE A 306 -16.94 23.32 6.69
N ALA A 307 -17.02 22.60 7.81
CA ALA A 307 -18.19 22.58 8.67
C ALA A 307 -18.33 23.81 9.59
N GLY A 308 -17.32 24.69 9.66
CA GLY A 308 -17.31 25.85 10.56
C GLY A 308 -17.14 25.50 12.05
N TYR A 309 -16.53 24.35 12.36
CA TYR A 309 -16.35 23.87 13.75
C TYR A 309 -15.25 24.60 14.53
N TYR A 310 -14.33 25.28 13.83
CA TYR A 310 -13.36 26.19 14.42
C TYR A 310 -13.50 27.55 13.76
N GLN A 311 -14.08 28.49 14.49
CA GLN A 311 -13.86 29.93 14.35
C GLN A 311 -13.08 30.40 15.57
#